data_AF-A0A434QS83-F1
#
_entry.id   AF-A0A434QS83-F1
#
_cell.length_a   1.000
_cell.length_b   1.000
_cell.length_c   1.000
_cell.angle_alpha   90.00
_cell.angle_beta   90.00
_cell.angle_gamma   90.00
#
_symmetry.space_group_name_H-M   'P 1'
#
loop_
_entity.id
_entity.type
_entity.pdbx_description
1 polymer ?
#
loop_
_entity_poly.entity_id
_entity_poly.type
_entity_poly.pdbx_seq_one_letter_code
_entity_poly.pdbx_strand_id
1 'polypeptide(L)'
;VERLCFEQGGERVQDPYCLRCQPQVMGAALDVLRKAADTLETEANGVTDNPLIFAEDDTALSGGNFHAEPVAFAADMIALAVCEIGSLSERRIAMLVDPALSGMPAFLTPKPGLNSGFMIPQVTAAALVSENKQKAYPASVDSIPTSANQEDHVS
;
A
#
# COMPACT_ATOMS: atom_id res chain seq x y z
N VAL A 1 -25.37 -5.65 -5.00
CA VAL A 1 -25.65 -5.76 -3.54
C VAL A 1 -25.54 -7.24 -3.20
N GLU A 2 -24.32 -7.73 -2.97
CA GLU A 2 -24.08 -9.14 -2.62
C GLU A 2 -24.77 -9.45 -1.29
N ARG A 3 -25.69 -10.42 -1.30
CA ARG A 3 -26.29 -10.97 -0.07
C ARG A 3 -25.23 -11.84 0.61
N LEU A 4 -24.57 -11.29 1.61
CA LEU A 4 -23.83 -12.06 2.60
C LEU A 4 -24.67 -12.15 3.88
N CYS A 5 -25.07 -13.39 4.17
CA CYS A 5 -25.74 -13.96 5.34
C CYS A 5 -27.20 -13.55 5.64
N PHE A 6 -28.09 -14.55 5.59
CA PHE A 6 -29.26 -14.65 6.48
C PHE A 6 -29.11 -15.94 7.26
N GLU A 7 -29.07 -15.88 8.59
CA GLU A 7 -29.42 -17.02 9.44
C GLU A 7 -30.25 -16.56 10.63
N GLN A 8 -31.50 -17.03 10.69
CA GLN A 8 -32.34 -17.01 11.88
C GLN A 8 -32.01 -18.27 12.69
N GLY A 9 -31.48 -18.12 13.91
CA GLY A 9 -31.30 -19.29 14.80
C GLY A 9 -30.12 -19.27 15.76
N GLY A 10 -29.21 -18.28 15.69
CA GLY A 10 -28.05 -18.17 16.59
C GLY A 10 -26.69 -18.04 15.89
N GLU A 11 -26.67 -17.95 14.56
CA GLU A 11 -25.46 -17.79 13.75
C GLU A 11 -25.21 -16.32 13.35
N ARG A 12 -23.98 -16.00 12.93
CA ARG A 12 -23.51 -14.62 12.68
C ARG A 12 -24.35 -13.94 11.59
N VAL A 13 -24.96 -12.81 11.97
CA VAL A 13 -25.80 -11.98 11.10
C VAL A 13 -25.00 -11.25 10.00
N GLN A 14 -23.70 -11.03 10.21
CA GLN A 14 -22.85 -10.31 9.25
C GLN A 14 -21.44 -10.86 9.20
N ASP A 15 -20.85 -10.82 8.02
CA ASP A 15 -19.45 -11.17 7.82
C ASP A 15 -18.49 -10.12 8.39
N PRO A 16 -17.28 -10.55 8.81
CA PRO A 16 -16.18 -9.65 9.16
C PRO A 16 -15.87 -8.65 8.05
N TYR A 17 -15.45 -7.44 8.44
CA TYR A 17 -15.17 -6.35 7.50
C TYR A 17 -14.02 -6.68 6.54
N CYS A 18 -13.07 -7.52 6.97
CA CYS A 18 -11.98 -7.96 6.09
C CYS A 18 -12.46 -8.78 4.88
N LEU A 19 -13.71 -9.26 4.89
CA LEU A 19 -14.39 -9.87 3.74
C LEU A 19 -15.35 -8.87 3.11
N ARG A 20 -16.29 -8.35 3.90
CA ARG A 20 -17.41 -7.54 3.39
C ARG A 20 -16.98 -6.20 2.80
N CYS A 21 -15.90 -5.61 3.31
CA CYS A 21 -15.36 -4.34 2.85
C CYS A 21 -14.21 -4.50 1.84
N GLN A 22 -13.91 -5.74 1.40
CA GLN A 22 -12.80 -6.01 0.47
C GLN A 22 -12.90 -5.16 -0.81
N PRO A 23 -14.06 -5.05 -1.50
CA PRO A 23 -14.14 -4.24 -2.71
C PRO A 23 -13.89 -2.74 -2.46
N GLN A 24 -14.34 -2.20 -1.32
CA GLN A 24 -14.18 -0.79 -0.98
C GLN A 24 -12.72 -0.47 -0.69
N VAL A 25 -12.03 -1.31 0.08
CA VAL A 25 -10.61 -1.11 0.42
C VAL A 25 -9.72 -1.33 -0.81
N MET A 26 -9.92 -2.43 -1.54
CA MET A 26 -9.10 -2.72 -2.72
C MET A 26 -9.38 -1.80 -3.89
N GLY A 27 -10.62 -1.32 -4.03
CA GLY A 27 -10.98 -0.31 -5.03
C GLY A 27 -10.21 0.99 -4.81
N ALA A 28 -10.20 1.49 -3.57
CA ALA A 28 -9.42 2.67 -3.21
C ALA A 28 -7.92 2.48 -3.46
N ALA A 29 -7.36 1.32 -3.09
CA ALA A 29 -5.95 1.01 -3.35
C ALA A 29 -5.63 0.96 -4.85
N LEU A 30 -6.52 0.36 -5.66
CA LEU A 30 -6.34 0.29 -7.12
C LEU A 30 -6.38 1.67 -7.78
N ASP A 31 -7.28 2.55 -7.35
CA ASP A 31 -7.38 3.91 -7.88
C ASP A 31 -6.11 4.73 -7.58
N VAL A 32 -5.57 4.60 -6.36
CA VAL A 32 -4.28 5.20 -5.97
C VAL A 32 -3.14 4.67 -6.84
N LEU A 33 -3.05 3.35 -7.02
CA LEU A 33 -1.99 2.73 -7.82
C LEU A 33 -2.05 3.13 -9.30
N ARG A 34 -3.25 3.24 -9.87
CA ARG A 34 -3.44 3.73 -11.25
C ARG A 34 -2.98 5.18 -11.38
N LYS A 35 -3.38 6.04 -10.43
CA LYS A 35 -2.96 7.44 -10.46
C LYS A 35 -1.44 7.58 -10.34
N ALA A 36 -0.82 6.79 -9.48
CA ALA A 36 0.64 6.75 -9.35
C ALA A 36 1.30 6.25 -10.66
N ALA A 37 0.74 5.23 -11.30
CA ALA A 37 1.24 4.74 -12.59
C ALA A 37 1.18 5.81 -13.68
N ASP A 38 0.06 6.53 -13.80
CA ASP A 38 -0.09 7.62 -14.78
C ASP A 38 0.96 8.73 -14.56
N THR A 39 1.20 9.09 -13.29
CA THR A 39 2.24 10.08 -12.93
C THR A 39 3.62 9.57 -13.31
N LEU A 40 3.98 8.33 -12.93
CA LEU A 40 5.29 7.76 -13.22
C LEU A 40 5.53 7.57 -14.72
N GLU A 41 4.49 7.21 -15.48
CA GLU A 41 4.58 7.11 -16.94
C GLU A 41 4.83 8.48 -17.57
N THR A 42 4.16 9.53 -17.08
CA THR A 42 4.39 10.90 -17.55
C THR A 42 5.83 11.34 -17.27
N GLU A 43 6.31 11.16 -16.05
CA GLU A 43 7.65 11.55 -15.64
C GLU A 43 8.75 10.76 -16.38
N ALA A 44 8.54 9.46 -16.60
CA ALA A 44 9.48 8.62 -17.35
C ALA A 44 9.62 9.03 -18.83
N ASN A 45 8.61 9.71 -19.40
CA ASN A 45 8.65 10.24 -20.75
C ASN A 45 8.99 11.75 -20.79
N GLY A 46 9.20 12.39 -19.64
CA GLY A 46 9.58 13.79 -19.53
C GLY A 46 11.08 14.03 -19.76
N VAL A 47 11.44 15.30 -20.00
CA VAL A 47 12.84 15.73 -20.01
C VAL A 47 13.17 16.36 -18.66
N THR A 48 13.87 15.61 -17.82
CA THR A 48 14.25 16.00 -16.45
C THR A 48 15.60 16.70 -16.35
N ASP A 49 16.19 17.08 -17.49
CA ASP A 49 17.51 17.71 -17.56
C ASP A 49 17.41 19.24 -17.46
N ASN A 50 18.54 19.89 -17.20
CA ASN A 50 18.65 21.34 -17.15
C ASN A 50 20.06 21.81 -17.57
N PRO A 51 20.21 22.77 -18.51
CA PRO A 51 19.14 23.50 -19.22
C PRO A 51 18.56 22.73 -20.41
N LEU A 52 17.35 23.09 -20.81
CA LEU A 52 16.75 22.62 -22.05
C LEU A 52 17.29 23.41 -23.25
N ILE A 53 17.69 22.71 -24.30
CA ILE A 53 18.27 23.30 -25.51
C ILE A 53 17.26 23.28 -26.66
N PHE A 54 16.93 24.44 -27.21
CA PHE A 54 16.05 24.64 -28.35
C PHE A 54 16.87 25.13 -29.54
N ALA A 55 17.40 24.19 -30.32
CA ALA A 55 18.36 24.47 -31.39
C ALA A 55 17.78 25.31 -32.53
N GLU A 56 16.48 25.16 -32.82
CA GLU A 56 15.81 25.93 -33.88
C GLU A 56 15.73 27.43 -33.54
N ASP A 57 15.65 27.74 -32.25
CA ASP A 57 15.55 29.10 -31.72
C ASP A 57 16.89 29.63 -31.17
N ASP A 58 17.99 28.87 -31.31
CA ASP A 58 19.31 29.15 -30.70
C ASP A 58 19.22 29.54 -29.21
N THR A 59 18.33 28.86 -28.48
CA THR A 59 17.94 29.23 -27.11
C THR A 59 18.21 28.11 -26.11
N ALA A 60 18.70 28.46 -24.93
CA ALA A 60 18.82 27.57 -23.78
C ALA A 60 17.94 28.07 -22.62
N LEU A 61 17.03 27.22 -22.12
CA LEU A 61 16.13 27.54 -21.02
C LEU A 61 16.58 26.82 -19.75
N SER A 62 16.90 27.60 -18.72
CA SER A 62 17.17 27.07 -17.38
C SER A 62 15.86 26.91 -16.60
N GLY A 63 15.73 25.80 -15.87
CA GLY A 63 14.56 25.44 -15.09
C GLY A 63 14.88 24.39 -14.01
N GLY A 64 13.83 23.87 -13.39
CA GLY A 64 13.91 22.89 -12.29
C GLY A 64 13.38 21.51 -12.66
N ASN A 65 13.43 21.13 -13.94
CA ASN A 65 12.82 19.89 -14.44
C ASN A 65 13.38 18.61 -13.79
N PHE A 66 14.55 18.70 -13.13
CA PHE A 66 15.15 17.61 -12.36
C PHE A 66 14.45 17.37 -11.00
N HIS A 67 13.57 18.26 -10.54
CA HIS A 67 12.90 18.11 -9.26
C HIS A 67 11.77 17.06 -9.35
N ALA A 68 11.99 15.91 -8.73
CA ALA A 68 11.14 14.72 -8.89
C ALA A 68 9.99 14.66 -7.85
N GLU A 69 9.42 15.81 -7.47
CA GLU A 69 8.33 15.86 -6.48
C GLU A 69 7.13 14.97 -6.87
N PRO A 70 6.68 14.93 -8.15
CA PRO A 70 5.60 14.04 -8.55
C PRO A 70 5.92 12.56 -8.35
N VAL A 71 7.19 12.17 -8.55
CA VAL A 71 7.67 10.79 -8.34
C VAL A 71 7.69 10.44 -6.86
N ALA A 72 8.15 11.37 -6.01
CA ALA A 72 8.17 11.18 -4.56
C ALA A 72 6.75 10.98 -4.00
N PHE A 73 5.78 11.82 -4.39
CA PHE A 73 4.38 11.63 -4.02
C PHE A 73 3.79 10.33 -4.56
N ALA A 74 4.11 9.94 -5.79
CA ALA A 74 3.67 8.67 -6.36
C ALA A 74 4.21 7.48 -5.54
N ALA A 75 5.47 7.51 -5.15
CA ALA A 75 6.09 6.47 -4.32
C ALA A 75 5.43 6.36 -2.94
N ASP A 76 5.19 7.48 -2.26
CA ASP A 76 4.54 7.49 -0.94
C ASP A 76 3.09 6.98 -1.03
N MET A 77 2.35 7.38 -2.07
CA MET A 77 1.01 6.87 -2.33
C MET A 77 0.99 5.35 -2.59
N ILE A 78 1.96 4.81 -3.34
CA ILE A 78 2.12 3.37 -3.55
C ILE A 78 2.39 2.66 -2.22
N ALA A 79 3.29 3.20 -1.39
CA ALA A 79 3.63 2.61 -0.09
C ALA A 79 2.41 2.51 0.83
N LEU A 80 1.58 3.57 0.88
CA LEU A 80 0.31 3.58 1.61
C LEU A 80 -0.66 2.50 1.09
N ALA A 81 -0.86 2.43 -0.23
CA ALA A 81 -1.76 1.44 -0.84
C ALA A 81 -1.31 0.00 -0.54
N VAL A 82 -0.02 -0.31 -0.68
CA VAL A 82 0.54 -1.63 -0.38
C VAL A 82 0.41 -1.98 1.10
N CYS A 83 0.60 -1.01 1.99
CA CYS A 83 0.41 -1.20 3.43
C CYS A 83 -1.04 -1.60 3.76
N GLU A 84 -2.03 -0.92 3.19
CA GLU A 84 -3.45 -1.26 3.40
C GLU A 84 -3.83 -2.63 2.82
N ILE A 85 -3.33 -2.97 1.63
CA ILE A 85 -3.52 -4.31 1.04
C ILE A 85 -2.96 -5.40 1.95
N GLY A 86 -1.76 -5.19 2.50
CA GLY A 86 -1.12 -6.09 3.45
C GLY A 86 -1.93 -6.25 4.74
N SER A 87 -2.34 -5.12 5.33
CA SER A 87 -3.18 -5.06 6.54
C SER A 87 -4.48 -5.86 6.37
N LEU A 88 -5.21 -5.62 5.28
CA LEU A 88 -6.46 -6.32 4.98
C LEU A 88 -6.25 -7.83 4.77
N SER A 89 -5.15 -8.20 4.11
CA SER A 89 -4.80 -9.59 3.86
C SER A 89 -4.45 -10.33 5.16
N GLU A 90 -3.71 -9.70 6.06
CA GLU A 90 -3.42 -10.30 7.37
C GLU A 90 -4.69 -10.44 8.21
N ARG A 91 -5.62 -9.46 8.20
CA ARG A 91 -6.90 -9.61 8.90
C ARG A 91 -7.73 -10.79 8.38
N ARG A 92 -7.63 -11.13 7.10
CA ARG A 92 -8.25 -12.34 6.54
C ARG A 92 -7.55 -13.62 7.03
N ILE A 93 -6.21 -13.62 7.10
CA ILE A 93 -5.45 -14.74 7.68
C ILE A 93 -5.84 -14.94 9.15
N ALA A 94 -5.83 -13.88 9.96
CA ALA A 94 -6.19 -13.93 11.38
C ALA A 94 -7.62 -14.45 11.60
N MET A 95 -8.57 -14.01 10.77
CA MET A 95 -9.94 -14.51 10.80
C MET A 95 -10.03 -16.00 10.44
N LEU A 96 -9.26 -16.44 9.44
CA LEU A 96 -9.29 -17.84 8.97
C LEU A 96 -8.73 -18.82 10.01
N VAL A 97 -7.64 -18.46 10.69
CA VAL A 97 -6.95 -19.35 11.66
C VAL A 97 -7.64 -19.43 13.02
N ASP A 98 -8.59 -18.54 13.32
CA ASP A 98 -9.34 -18.49 14.57
C ASP A 98 -10.64 -19.31 14.47
N PRO A 99 -10.80 -20.42 15.22
CA PRO A 99 -12.02 -21.24 15.21
C PRO A 99 -13.29 -20.48 15.53
N ALA A 100 -13.21 -19.50 16.44
CA ALA A 100 -14.37 -18.70 16.83
C ALA A 100 -14.82 -17.80 15.67
N LEU A 101 -13.90 -17.47 14.75
CA LEU A 101 -14.20 -16.63 13.61
C LEU A 101 -14.52 -17.43 12.33
N SER A 102 -13.80 -18.51 12.06
CA SER A 102 -13.91 -19.28 10.81
C SER A 102 -14.76 -20.54 10.91
N GLY A 103 -15.04 -21.05 12.11
CA GLY A 103 -15.65 -22.37 12.30
C GLY A 103 -14.73 -23.54 11.91
N MET A 104 -13.46 -23.26 11.58
CA MET A 104 -12.47 -24.26 11.19
C MET A 104 -11.62 -24.71 12.39
N PRO A 105 -10.87 -25.83 12.28
CA PRO A 105 -9.91 -26.22 13.30
C PRO A 105 -8.88 -25.12 13.59
N ALA A 106 -8.46 -24.99 14.85
CA ALA A 106 -7.51 -23.96 15.27
C ALA A 106 -6.24 -24.01 14.42
N PHE A 107 -5.84 -22.85 13.89
CA PHE A 107 -4.68 -22.69 13.01
C PHE A 107 -4.69 -23.64 11.80
N LEU A 108 -5.89 -24.08 11.37
CA LEU A 108 -6.15 -25.00 10.26
C LEU A 108 -5.34 -26.31 10.33
N THR A 109 -5.11 -26.82 11.54
CA THR A 109 -4.46 -28.12 11.73
C THR A 109 -5.47 -29.23 12.06
N PRO A 110 -5.32 -30.46 11.51
CA PRO A 110 -6.17 -31.59 11.87
C PRO A 110 -6.05 -32.05 13.33
N LYS A 111 -4.93 -31.74 14.01
CA LYS A 111 -4.65 -32.14 15.41
C LYS A 111 -4.13 -30.95 16.22
N PRO A 112 -5.01 -29.99 16.60
CA PRO A 112 -4.62 -28.83 17.38
C PRO A 112 -4.07 -29.22 18.76
N GLY A 113 -3.20 -28.39 19.32
CA GLY A 113 -2.51 -28.64 20.59
C GLY A 113 -1.17 -29.35 20.42
N LEU A 114 -1.14 -30.47 19.67
CA LEU A 114 0.12 -31.13 19.31
C LEU A 114 0.82 -30.43 18.13
N ASN A 115 0.03 -29.97 17.15
CA ASN A 115 0.54 -29.27 15.98
C ASN A 115 0.18 -27.79 16.03
N SER A 116 1.13 -26.92 15.66
CA SER A 116 0.91 -25.47 15.63
C SER A 116 0.22 -24.97 14.35
N GLY A 117 0.11 -25.81 13.31
CA GLY A 117 -0.53 -25.42 12.04
C GLY A 117 0.04 -24.11 11.48
N PHE A 118 -0.85 -23.18 11.13
CA PHE A 118 -0.51 -21.84 10.62
C PHE A 118 -0.29 -20.77 11.70
N MET A 119 -0.10 -21.15 12.97
CA MET A 119 0.17 -20.19 14.04
C MET A 119 1.40 -19.32 13.72
N ILE A 120 2.54 -19.92 13.38
CA ILE A 120 3.77 -19.18 13.08
C ILE A 120 3.63 -18.36 11.79
N PRO A 121 3.10 -18.90 10.68
CA PRO A 121 2.76 -18.08 9.51
C PRO A 121 1.89 -16.85 9.82
N GLN A 122 0.89 -16.97 10.69
CA GLN A 122 0.07 -15.81 11.09
C GLN A 122 0.88 -14.79 11.89
N VAL A 123 1.76 -15.23 12.81
CA VAL A 123 2.68 -14.33 13.54
C VAL A 123 3.62 -13.62 12.56
N THR A 124 4.16 -14.31 11.57
CA THR A 124 4.98 -13.72 10.51
C THR A 124 4.19 -12.69 9.71
N ALA A 125 2.96 -12.99 9.30
CA ALA A 125 2.11 -12.05 8.59
C ALA A 125 1.85 -10.78 9.41
N ALA A 126 1.57 -10.92 10.71
CA ALA A 126 1.38 -9.79 11.62
C ALA A 126 2.65 -8.93 11.76
N ALA A 127 3.84 -9.56 11.83
CA ALA A 127 5.12 -8.87 11.88
C ALA A 127 5.38 -8.07 10.59
N LEU A 128 5.17 -8.68 9.42
CA LEU A 128 5.34 -8.02 8.12
C LEU A 128 4.39 -6.83 7.94
N VAL A 129 3.13 -6.96 8.36
CA VAL A 129 2.19 -5.83 8.35
C VAL A 129 2.64 -4.71 9.28
N SER A 130 3.19 -5.04 10.46
CA SER A 130 3.74 -4.03 11.37
C SER A 130 4.94 -3.30 10.78
N GLU A 131 5.81 -4.01 10.06
CA GLU A 131 6.95 -3.41 9.35
C GLU A 131 6.47 -2.50 8.20
N ASN A 132 5.50 -2.95 7.41
CA ASN A 132 4.92 -2.16 6.32
C ASN A 132 4.36 -0.81 6.80
N LYS A 133 3.73 -0.77 7.98
CA LYS A 133 3.23 0.50 8.56
C LYS A 133 4.34 1.53 8.79
N GLN A 134 5.53 1.08 9.17
CA GLN A 134 6.68 1.97 9.35
C GLN A 134 7.22 2.44 8.01
N LYS A 135 7.29 1.53 7.02
CA LYS A 135 7.76 1.85 5.66
C LYS A 135 6.80 2.72 4.85
N ALA A 136 5.54 2.80 5.25
CA ALA A 136 4.53 3.63 4.60
C ALA A 136 4.47 5.07 5.15
N TYR A 137 5.39 5.45 6.03
CA TYR A 137 5.55 6.86 6.42
C TYR A 137 6.06 7.67 5.21
N PRO A 138 5.38 8.77 4.82
CA PRO A 138 5.76 9.54 3.64
C PRO A 138 7.17 10.11 3.76
N ALA A 139 8.03 9.80 2.80
CA ALA A 139 9.40 10.32 2.75
C ALA A 139 9.46 11.72 2.11
N SER A 140 8.52 12.04 1.20
CA SER A 140 8.46 13.31 0.46
C SER A 140 8.30 14.56 1.34
N VAL A 141 7.89 14.40 2.59
CA VAL A 141 7.67 15.53 3.52
C VAL A 141 8.86 15.77 4.46
N ASP A 142 9.95 15.03 4.31
CA ASP A 142 11.14 15.09 5.17
C ASP A 142 12.35 15.75 4.46
N SER A 143 12.09 16.77 3.65
CA SER A 143 13.13 17.54 2.97
C SER A 143 14.02 18.30 3.96
N ILE A 144 15.34 18.19 3.77
CA ILE A 144 16.35 18.92 4.56
C ILE A 144 17.36 19.55 3.59
N PRO A 145 17.72 20.84 3.75
CA PRO A 145 18.66 21.51 2.87
C PRO A 145 20.02 20.81 2.76
N THR A 146 20.52 20.68 1.54
CA THR A 146 21.85 20.16 1.22
C THR A 146 22.66 21.16 0.40
N SER A 147 23.91 20.79 0.09
CA SER A 147 24.76 21.54 -0.85
C SER A 147 24.92 23.03 -0.50
N ALA A 148 25.17 23.33 0.78
CA ALA A 148 25.28 24.70 1.30
C ALA A 148 24.06 25.59 1.00
N ASN A 149 22.84 25.03 1.11
CA ASN A 149 21.54 25.63 0.79
C ASN A 149 21.30 25.92 -0.69
N GLN A 150 22.07 25.31 -1.60
CA GLN A 150 21.73 25.35 -3.03
C GLN A 150 20.60 24.38 -3.37
N GLU A 151 20.51 23.27 -2.64
CA GLU A 151 19.39 22.32 -2.68
C GLU A 151 18.62 22.50 -1.38
N ASP A 152 17.95 23.66 -1.25
CA ASP A 152 17.22 24.03 -0.04
C ASP A 152 15.85 23.33 0.08
N HIS A 153 15.38 22.72 -1.00
CA HIS A 153 14.23 21.82 -1.05
C HIS A 153 14.52 20.65 -2.00
N VAL A 154 14.21 19.44 -1.55
CA VAL A 154 14.40 18.20 -2.33
C VAL A 154 13.17 17.30 -2.21
N SER A 155 12.89 16.56 -3.28
CA SER A 155 11.78 15.60 -3.38
C SER A 155 12.03 14.31 -2.61
#